data_AF-A0A7X8CIS2-F1
#
_entry.id   AF-A0A7X8CIS2-F1
#
_cell.length_a   1.000
_cell.length_b   1.000
_cell.length_c   1.000
_cell.angle_alpha   90.00
_cell.angle_beta   90.00
_cell.angle_gamma   90.00
#
_symmetry.space_group_name_H-M   'P 1'
#
loop_
_entity.id
_entity.type
_entity.pdbx_description
1 polymer ?
#
loop_
_entity_poly.entity_id
_entity_poly.type
_entity_poly.pdbx_seq_one_letter_code
_entity_poly.pdbx_strand_id
1 'polypeptide(L)'
;MKKYRTIHLIVLLYLILIVSFPGLTAESRLSWNDFITSLKNILGPSIVINQNRSNTQFVTRLDAARTIIDALSYNDLYNYFDAGSIPFQDIQNLNEDEKKVVILSTQLNPPLFSGDARGLFRPHDPLTPKEFSFLKEKLKNYSQGNIYYESSKIIEPGIMLIVKKWGFGEPVALPSASSSEPTAYLQVGAFSERFRAENTSTFLKELGYTPSIVEEQSLFKVRVGPFPAQDLPSIQEKLKKQGFPSVPVIQKNVISRPESKVEGGAVFSLALLYDPNISTYTPEVVLAHNKILEREKMSIIASQNNAFFAINAGFFSQDGEPIGLLMIKRKVLSDPQDGWYSLGITQNKELVFGMVHLNVTAFLPNQKGFAIHGINRSNHGDEIILFDDNYNGKTPRTQGVETVVVNGIIQVTSRTNGETSIPKGSFILQGKGDEADWMLQNLYPGLPLSVKMTILPETGDLEKWLRAEYILSSGPLLFQNGLAGPFGEFRKEIVEKKHPRSVVGQTQDGKILFLVVDGRRPGHSSGLTIPELVEELKYYQVIDALNLDGGGSVSFYLQGKILNWPSDLTGERKISTAIILR
;
A
#
# COMPACT_ATOMS: atom_id res chain seq x y z
N MET A 1 -71.21 24.92 62.54
CA MET A 1 -70.10 23.95 62.37
C MET A 1 -70.20 23.30 60.99
N LYS A 2 -69.69 23.99 59.98
CA LYS A 2 -69.92 23.69 58.56
C LYS A 2 -68.63 24.06 57.81
N LYS A 3 -67.53 23.30 58.04
CA LYS A 3 -66.25 23.54 57.33
C LYS A 3 -65.19 22.44 57.45
N TYR A 4 -65.53 21.14 57.56
CA TYR A 4 -64.51 20.08 57.61
C TYR A 4 -64.93 18.74 56.96
N ARG A 5 -65.69 18.76 55.86
CA ARG A 5 -66.00 17.51 55.11
C ARG A 5 -65.76 17.55 53.60
N THR A 6 -65.29 18.66 53.03
CA THR A 6 -65.11 18.79 51.57
C THR A 6 -63.65 18.66 51.12
N ILE A 7 -62.68 18.51 52.03
CA ILE A 7 -61.25 18.47 51.68
C ILE A 7 -60.70 17.04 51.59
N HIS A 8 -61.36 16.05 52.19
CA HIS A 8 -60.90 14.65 52.12
C HIS A 8 -61.40 13.86 50.89
N LEU A 9 -62.38 14.39 50.13
CA LEU A 9 -62.85 13.74 48.91
C LEU A 9 -62.09 14.18 47.64
N ILE A 10 -61.42 15.35 47.68
CA ILE A 10 -60.63 15.87 46.55
C ILE A 10 -59.21 15.32 46.57
N VAL A 11 -58.65 14.98 47.74
CA VAL A 11 -57.31 14.36 47.83
C VAL A 11 -57.34 12.87 47.49
N LEU A 12 -58.46 12.16 47.72
CA LEU A 12 -58.58 10.75 47.34
C LEU A 12 -58.88 10.54 45.85
N LEU A 13 -59.49 11.53 45.17
CA LEU A 13 -59.66 11.52 43.70
C LEU A 13 -58.40 11.94 42.93
N TYR A 14 -57.44 12.61 43.58
CA TYR A 14 -56.13 12.93 42.98
C TYR A 14 -55.07 11.84 43.22
N LEU A 15 -55.31 10.89 44.14
CA LEU A 15 -54.41 9.76 44.42
C LEU A 15 -54.82 8.43 43.74
N ILE A 16 -55.94 8.41 43.00
CA ILE A 16 -56.38 7.26 42.18
C ILE A 16 -56.33 7.63 40.67
N LEU A 17 -55.45 8.57 40.30
CA LEU A 17 -55.19 8.95 38.92
C LEU A 17 -53.68 8.93 38.57
N ILE A 18 -52.91 8.09 39.28
CA ILE A 18 -51.49 7.80 38.98
C ILE A 18 -51.23 6.30 38.76
N VAL A 19 -52.24 5.44 38.92
CA VAL A 19 -52.14 4.03 38.52
C VAL A 19 -53.07 3.82 37.35
N SER A 20 -52.49 3.94 36.15
CA SER A 20 -52.93 3.45 34.84
C SER A 20 -52.55 4.49 33.77
N PHE A 21 -51.32 4.43 33.27
CA PHE A 21 -51.05 4.78 31.87
C PHE A 21 -51.16 3.49 31.05
N PRO A 22 -52.35 3.09 30.57
CA PRO A 22 -52.44 2.20 29.43
C PRO A 22 -52.28 3.08 28.19
N GLY A 23 -51.10 3.07 27.57
CA GLY A 23 -50.92 3.73 26.28
C GLY A 23 -49.65 4.56 26.12
N LEU A 24 -48.48 3.94 26.25
CA LEU A 24 -47.44 4.19 25.25
C LEU A 24 -47.88 3.39 24.02
N THR A 25 -48.67 4.06 23.16
CA THR A 25 -49.26 3.49 21.95
C THR A 25 -48.17 2.91 21.04
N ALA A 26 -48.57 2.00 20.15
CA ALA A 26 -47.71 1.37 19.14
C ALA A 26 -46.95 2.38 18.24
N GLU A 27 -47.31 3.66 18.27
CA GLU A 27 -46.65 4.79 17.59
C GLU A 27 -45.28 5.20 18.20
N SER A 28 -44.88 4.59 19.33
CA SER A 28 -43.66 4.98 20.07
C SER A 28 -42.41 4.15 19.76
N ARG A 29 -42.48 3.16 18.86
CA ARG A 29 -41.41 2.16 18.65
C ARG A 29 -41.14 1.94 17.17
N LEU A 30 -39.86 1.89 16.80
CA LEU A 30 -39.44 1.68 15.41
C LEU A 30 -39.52 0.20 15.02
N SER A 31 -40.21 -0.11 13.92
CA SER A 31 -40.26 -1.46 13.34
C SER A 31 -38.94 -1.81 12.65
N TRP A 32 -38.61 -3.11 12.61
CA TRP A 32 -37.44 -3.60 11.86
C TRP A 32 -37.52 -3.23 10.38
N ASN A 33 -38.69 -3.35 9.75
CA ASN A 33 -38.84 -3.05 8.32
C ASN A 33 -38.57 -1.57 8.01
N ASP A 34 -39.09 -0.65 8.83
CA ASP A 34 -38.88 0.79 8.64
C ASP A 34 -37.43 1.19 8.90
N PHE A 35 -36.80 0.56 9.90
CA PHE A 35 -35.39 0.75 10.21
C PHE A 35 -34.50 0.33 9.03
N ILE A 36 -34.65 -0.91 8.55
CA ILE A 36 -33.84 -1.46 7.45
C ILE A 36 -34.08 -0.70 6.14
N THR A 37 -35.34 -0.39 5.82
CA THR A 37 -35.67 0.40 4.63
C THR A 37 -35.02 1.78 4.68
N SER A 38 -35.08 2.45 5.84
CA SER A 38 -34.41 3.74 6.04
C SER A 38 -32.88 3.64 5.92
N LEU A 39 -32.25 2.58 6.44
CA LEU A 39 -30.80 2.38 6.31
C LEU A 39 -30.39 2.23 4.84
N LYS A 40 -31.08 1.38 4.08
CA LYS A 40 -30.79 1.19 2.64
C LYS A 40 -31.00 2.46 1.84
N ASN A 41 -32.01 3.26 2.19
CA ASN A 41 -32.25 4.54 1.52
C ASN A 41 -31.16 5.58 1.81
N ILE A 42 -30.52 5.53 2.99
CA ILE A 42 -29.51 6.53 3.39
C ILE A 42 -28.10 6.09 2.98
N LEU A 43 -27.72 4.85 3.30
CA LEU A 43 -26.36 4.34 3.08
C LEU A 43 -26.17 3.68 1.71
N GLY A 44 -27.26 3.48 0.96
CA GLY A 44 -27.26 2.87 -0.37
C GLY A 44 -27.77 1.42 -0.37
N PRO A 45 -28.27 0.92 -1.51
CA PRO A 45 -28.89 -0.40 -1.60
C PRO A 45 -27.90 -1.57 -1.51
N SER A 46 -26.60 -1.32 -1.68
CA SER A 46 -25.53 -2.31 -1.67
C SER A 46 -25.10 -2.76 -0.27
N ILE A 47 -25.56 -2.10 0.80
CA ILE A 47 -25.22 -2.52 2.16
C ILE A 47 -25.79 -3.90 2.49
N VAL A 48 -24.96 -4.73 3.12
CA VAL A 48 -25.36 -6.07 3.58
C VAL A 48 -25.90 -5.94 5.01
N ILE A 49 -27.13 -6.41 5.21
CA ILE A 49 -27.81 -6.38 6.52
C ILE A 49 -28.23 -7.80 6.85
N ASN A 50 -27.74 -8.33 7.97
CA ASN A 50 -28.11 -9.65 8.45
C ASN A 50 -29.53 -9.63 9.05
N GLN A 51 -30.49 -10.26 8.38
CA GLN A 51 -31.91 -10.25 8.76
C GLN A 51 -32.29 -11.29 9.83
N ASN A 52 -31.40 -12.21 10.19
CA ASN A 52 -31.69 -13.32 11.12
C ASN A 52 -31.86 -12.89 12.60
N ARG A 53 -31.97 -11.60 12.88
CA ARG A 53 -32.02 -11.05 14.25
C ARG A 53 -33.42 -10.53 14.66
N SER A 54 -34.45 -10.82 13.86
CA SER A 54 -35.84 -10.34 14.06
C SER A 54 -36.66 -11.11 15.11
N ASN A 55 -36.06 -11.55 16.23
CA ASN A 55 -36.80 -12.27 17.28
C ASN A 55 -37.58 -11.33 18.21
N THR A 56 -37.43 -10.01 18.04
CA THR A 56 -38.17 -8.96 18.75
C THR A 56 -39.09 -8.21 17.80
N GLN A 57 -40.24 -7.73 18.30
CA GLN A 57 -41.20 -6.95 17.50
C GLN A 57 -40.67 -5.55 17.12
N PHE A 58 -39.63 -5.04 17.80
CA PHE A 58 -39.08 -3.69 17.65
C PHE A 58 -37.54 -3.68 17.75
N VAL A 59 -36.90 -2.68 17.15
CA VAL A 59 -35.43 -2.51 17.17
C VAL A 59 -34.99 -1.91 18.51
N THR A 60 -34.05 -2.54 19.23
CA THR A 60 -33.43 -1.95 20.43
C THR A 60 -32.25 -1.04 20.09
N ARG A 61 -31.75 -0.25 21.06
CA ARG A 61 -30.54 0.57 20.86
C ARG A 61 -29.31 -0.27 20.51
N LEU A 62 -29.11 -1.42 21.16
CA LEU A 62 -28.02 -2.34 20.85
C LEU A 62 -28.17 -2.97 19.46
N ASP A 63 -29.38 -3.37 19.08
CA ASP A 63 -29.68 -3.89 17.73
C ASP A 63 -29.34 -2.86 16.65
N ALA A 64 -29.76 -1.62 16.86
CA ALA A 64 -29.49 -0.52 15.94
C ALA A 64 -27.99 -0.23 15.82
N ALA A 65 -27.27 -0.14 16.94
CA ALA A 65 -25.82 0.07 16.94
C ALA A 65 -25.09 -1.02 16.16
N ARG A 66 -25.37 -2.29 16.48
CA ARG A 66 -24.75 -3.44 15.82
C ARG A 66 -25.04 -3.45 14.32
N THR A 67 -26.31 -3.28 13.94
CA THR A 67 -26.73 -3.33 12.54
C THR A 67 -26.11 -2.20 11.72
N ILE A 68 -26.02 -1.00 12.28
CA ILE A 68 -25.39 0.14 11.61
C ILE A 68 -23.88 -0.09 11.45
N ILE A 69 -23.18 -0.53 12.50
CA ILE A 69 -21.74 -0.83 12.44
C ILE A 69 -21.45 -1.91 11.39
N ASP A 70 -22.24 -2.98 11.38
CA ASP A 70 -22.13 -4.07 10.40
C ASP A 70 -22.36 -3.52 8.96
N ALA A 71 -23.39 -2.69 8.76
CA ALA A 71 -23.70 -2.09 7.45
C ALA A 71 -22.61 -1.13 6.95
N LEU A 72 -21.93 -0.43 7.87
CA LEU A 72 -20.81 0.44 7.55
C LEU A 72 -19.50 -0.35 7.31
N SER A 73 -19.49 -1.66 7.60
CA SER A 73 -18.31 -2.51 7.63
C SER A 73 -17.26 -2.09 8.66
N TYR A 74 -17.65 -1.42 9.75
CA TYR A 74 -16.75 -0.99 10.84
C TYR A 74 -16.60 -2.05 11.94
N ASN A 75 -17.28 -3.19 11.81
CA ASN A 75 -17.18 -4.33 12.72
C ASN A 75 -15.80 -5.01 12.70
N ASP A 76 -15.00 -4.79 11.67
CA ASP A 76 -13.60 -5.21 11.62
C ASP A 76 -12.73 -4.56 12.73
N LEU A 77 -13.16 -3.41 13.26
CA LEU A 77 -12.46 -2.73 14.35
C LEU A 77 -12.53 -3.46 15.70
N TYR A 78 -13.43 -4.44 15.87
CA TYR A 78 -13.62 -5.17 17.14
C TYR A 78 -12.37 -5.89 17.64
N ASN A 79 -11.36 -6.11 16.79
CA ASN A 79 -10.12 -6.77 17.17
C ASN A 79 -9.02 -5.81 17.67
N TYR A 80 -9.25 -4.49 17.62
CA TYR A 80 -8.21 -3.48 17.88
C TYR A 80 -8.40 -2.72 19.19
N PHE A 81 -9.46 -3.00 19.93
CA PHE A 81 -9.69 -2.44 21.25
C PHE A 81 -10.31 -3.48 22.18
N ASP A 82 -10.02 -3.32 23.48
CA ASP A 82 -10.55 -4.17 24.54
C ASP A 82 -11.84 -3.56 25.10
N ALA A 83 -12.75 -4.39 25.62
CA ALA A 83 -13.97 -3.92 26.24
C ALA A 83 -13.77 -3.39 27.69
N GLY A 84 -12.53 -3.20 28.14
CA GLY A 84 -12.21 -2.95 29.55
C GLY A 84 -12.56 -1.55 30.05
N SER A 85 -12.50 -0.52 29.20
CA SER A 85 -12.83 0.87 29.55
C SER A 85 -14.26 1.21 29.13
N ILE A 86 -15.20 0.69 29.91
CA ILE A 86 -16.64 0.86 29.68
C ILE A 86 -17.12 2.23 30.21
N PRO A 87 -17.69 3.10 29.36
CA PRO A 87 -18.20 4.40 29.82
C PRO A 87 -19.59 4.33 30.50
N PHE A 88 -20.29 3.18 30.45
CA PHE A 88 -21.68 3.05 30.92
C PHE A 88 -21.86 1.94 31.96
N GLN A 89 -22.51 2.25 33.08
CA GLN A 89 -22.70 1.27 34.17
C GLN A 89 -23.68 0.15 33.81
N ASP A 90 -24.66 0.41 32.95
CA ASP A 90 -25.74 -0.52 32.61
C ASP A 90 -25.36 -1.58 31.56
N ILE A 91 -24.11 -1.58 31.09
CA ILE A 91 -23.64 -2.56 30.10
C ILE A 91 -22.71 -3.64 30.69
N GLN A 92 -22.51 -3.64 32.01
CA GLN A 92 -21.62 -4.61 32.67
C GLN A 92 -22.06 -6.07 32.45
N ASN A 93 -23.37 -6.30 32.36
CA ASN A 93 -23.96 -7.63 32.16
C ASN A 93 -24.00 -8.09 30.69
N LEU A 94 -23.62 -7.23 29.74
CA LEU A 94 -23.53 -7.62 28.33
C LEU A 94 -22.36 -8.58 28.12
N ASN A 95 -22.44 -9.42 27.09
CA ASN A 95 -21.28 -10.21 26.68
C ASN A 95 -20.22 -9.32 26.00
N GLU A 96 -19.01 -9.86 25.81
CA GLU A 96 -17.89 -9.09 25.26
C GLU A 96 -18.16 -8.52 23.85
N ASP A 97 -18.82 -9.28 22.97
CA ASP A 97 -19.15 -8.82 21.63
C ASP A 97 -20.19 -7.69 21.64
N GLU A 98 -21.12 -7.71 22.58
CA GLU A 98 -22.10 -6.65 22.79
C GLU A 98 -21.46 -5.40 23.38
N LYS A 99 -20.55 -5.54 24.34
CA LYS A 99 -19.78 -4.41 24.88
C LYS A 99 -18.98 -3.72 23.77
N LYS A 100 -18.33 -4.48 22.89
CA LYS A 100 -17.57 -3.93 21.76
C LYS A 100 -18.44 -3.11 20.80
N VAL A 101 -19.67 -3.56 20.51
CA VAL A 101 -20.65 -2.78 19.74
C VAL A 101 -20.92 -1.45 20.42
N VAL A 102 -21.24 -1.47 21.71
CA VAL A 102 -21.58 -0.26 22.46
C VAL A 102 -20.39 0.71 22.44
N ILE A 103 -19.20 0.24 22.79
CA ILE A 103 -17.97 1.04 22.83
C ILE A 103 -17.72 1.68 21.47
N LEU A 104 -17.68 0.88 20.39
CA LEU A 104 -17.43 1.41 19.05
C LEU A 104 -18.49 2.43 18.65
N SER A 105 -19.77 2.17 18.92
CA SER A 105 -20.86 3.09 18.59
C SER A 105 -20.72 4.47 19.23
N THR A 106 -19.95 4.56 20.33
CA THR A 106 -19.68 5.82 21.04
C THR A 106 -18.32 6.44 20.72
N GLN A 107 -17.40 5.67 20.14
CA GLN A 107 -16.06 6.13 19.76
C GLN A 107 -15.96 6.58 18.29
N LEU A 108 -16.93 6.22 17.44
CA LEU A 108 -17.05 6.81 16.12
C LEU A 108 -17.16 8.33 16.21
N ASN A 109 -16.67 9.02 15.19
CA ASN A 109 -16.80 10.47 15.06
C ASN A 109 -17.51 10.83 13.74
N PRO A 110 -18.67 11.51 13.80
CA PRO A 110 -19.48 11.74 15.01
C PRO A 110 -19.94 10.43 15.66
N PRO A 111 -20.27 10.35 16.96
CA PRO A 111 -20.69 9.10 17.61
C PRO A 111 -22.11 8.70 17.21
N LEU A 112 -22.39 7.41 16.99
CA LEU A 112 -23.75 6.92 16.72
C LEU A 112 -24.67 7.20 17.90
N PHE A 113 -24.24 6.75 19.07
CA PHE A 113 -24.98 6.88 20.32
C PHE A 113 -24.18 7.65 21.37
N SER A 114 -24.90 8.31 22.25
CA SER A 114 -24.37 8.86 23.50
C SER A 114 -25.12 8.25 24.68
N GLY A 115 -24.53 8.34 25.87
CA GLY A 115 -25.25 8.11 27.11
C GLY A 115 -26.43 9.07 27.25
N ASP A 116 -27.45 8.66 28.00
CA ASP A 116 -28.50 9.57 28.45
C ASP A 116 -27.96 10.56 29.50
N ALA A 117 -28.82 11.44 30.01
CA ALA A 117 -28.43 12.43 31.03
C ALA A 117 -27.92 11.81 32.35
N ARG A 118 -28.13 10.51 32.56
CA ARG A 118 -27.65 9.74 33.72
C ARG A 118 -26.36 8.96 33.41
N GLY A 119 -25.85 9.07 32.18
CA GLY A 119 -24.69 8.30 31.72
C GLY A 119 -25.01 6.82 31.50
N LEU A 120 -26.23 6.49 31.05
CA LEU A 120 -26.62 5.11 30.72
C LEU A 120 -26.79 4.93 29.21
N PHE A 121 -26.39 3.76 28.68
CA PHE A 121 -26.55 3.44 27.26
C PHE A 121 -27.95 2.93 26.92
N ARG A 122 -28.59 2.22 27.84
CA ARG A 122 -29.91 1.57 27.73
C ARG A 122 -29.98 0.57 26.55
N PRO A 123 -29.15 -0.50 26.57
CA PRO A 123 -28.96 -1.37 25.40
C PRO A 123 -30.23 -2.06 24.92
N HIS A 124 -31.12 -2.46 25.84
CA HIS A 124 -32.33 -3.21 25.54
C HIS A 124 -33.59 -2.33 25.40
N ASP A 125 -33.47 -1.01 25.58
CA ASP A 125 -34.59 -0.10 25.35
C ASP A 125 -34.94 -0.07 23.86
N PRO A 126 -36.24 -0.07 23.49
CA PRO A 126 -36.66 0.16 22.11
C PRO A 126 -36.14 1.51 21.60
N LEU A 127 -35.61 1.51 20.38
CA LEU A 127 -35.19 2.72 19.69
C LEU A 127 -36.42 3.59 19.39
N THR A 128 -36.44 4.80 19.92
CA THR A 128 -37.56 5.72 19.70
C THR A 128 -37.48 6.38 18.32
N PRO A 129 -38.62 6.76 17.71
CA PRO A 129 -38.61 7.52 16.44
C PRO A 129 -37.78 8.81 16.50
N LYS A 130 -37.75 9.48 17.66
CA LYS A 130 -36.95 10.69 17.89
C LYS A 130 -35.45 10.39 17.88
N GLU A 131 -34.99 9.38 18.63
CA GLU A 131 -33.58 8.93 18.58
C GLU A 131 -33.19 8.50 17.15
N PHE A 132 -34.09 7.81 16.45
CA PHE A 132 -33.82 7.40 15.08
C PHE A 132 -33.72 8.58 14.11
N SER A 133 -34.51 9.64 14.28
CA SER A 133 -34.39 10.86 13.48
C SER A 133 -33.00 11.48 13.60
N PHE A 134 -32.44 11.56 14.80
CA PHE A 134 -31.06 12.02 15.01
C PHE A 134 -30.02 11.08 14.40
N LEU A 135 -30.23 9.76 14.49
CA LEU A 135 -29.36 8.79 13.81
C LEU A 135 -29.39 8.99 12.29
N LYS A 136 -30.55 9.25 11.68
CA LYS A 136 -30.66 9.49 10.23
C LYS A 136 -29.78 10.65 9.77
N GLU A 137 -29.70 11.73 10.54
CA GLU A 137 -28.82 12.87 10.22
C GLU A 137 -27.35 12.46 10.24
N LYS A 138 -26.92 11.72 11.28
CA LYS A 138 -25.55 11.19 11.36
C LYS A 138 -25.23 10.22 10.23
N LEU A 139 -26.16 9.33 9.90
CA LEU A 139 -26.02 8.36 8.82
C LEU A 139 -25.91 9.04 7.46
N LYS A 140 -26.57 10.19 7.25
CA LYS A 140 -26.38 11.00 6.04
C LYS A 140 -24.95 11.55 5.96
N ASN A 141 -24.39 12.02 7.08
CA ASN A 141 -22.98 12.45 7.11
C ASN A 141 -22.05 11.27 6.80
N TYR A 142 -22.29 10.10 7.39
CA TYR A 142 -21.52 8.90 7.11
C TYR A 142 -21.63 8.45 5.65
N SER A 143 -22.82 8.55 5.03
CA SER A 143 -23.01 8.21 3.60
C SER A 143 -22.18 9.09 2.66
N GLN A 144 -21.73 10.25 3.14
CA GLN A 144 -20.84 11.16 2.42
C GLN A 144 -19.36 10.90 2.73
N GLY A 145 -19.03 9.84 3.48
CA GLY A 145 -17.68 9.51 3.91
C GLY A 145 -17.22 10.23 5.18
N ASN A 146 -18.07 11.04 5.81
CA ASN A 146 -17.73 11.78 7.03
C ASN A 146 -17.92 10.93 8.28
N ILE A 147 -17.18 9.82 8.34
CA ILE A 147 -17.08 8.91 9.48
C ILE A 147 -15.62 8.65 9.76
N TYR A 148 -15.26 8.66 11.05
CA TYR A 148 -13.90 8.50 11.50
C TYR A 148 -13.84 7.67 12.78
N TYR A 149 -12.81 6.86 12.90
CA TYR A 149 -12.42 6.14 14.10
C TYR A 149 -10.91 6.26 14.27
N GLU A 150 -10.48 6.53 15.49
CA GLU A 150 -9.08 6.46 15.89
C GLU A 150 -8.95 5.94 17.30
N SER A 151 -7.95 5.10 17.52
CA SER A 151 -7.48 4.75 18.85
C SER A 151 -5.96 4.76 18.87
N SER A 152 -5.40 5.09 20.03
CA SER A 152 -3.97 4.98 20.30
C SER A 152 -3.75 4.28 21.63
N LYS A 153 -2.76 3.39 21.68
CA LYS A 153 -2.41 2.62 22.88
C LYS A 153 -0.90 2.50 22.96
N ILE A 154 -0.33 2.91 24.09
CA ILE A 154 1.05 2.57 24.42
C ILE A 154 1.07 1.07 24.75
N ILE A 155 1.81 0.30 23.96
CA ILE A 155 1.87 -1.17 24.08
C ILE A 155 3.17 -1.66 24.71
N GLU A 156 4.24 -0.87 24.61
CA GLU A 156 5.54 -1.05 25.28
C GLU A 156 6.15 0.33 25.54
N PRO A 157 7.12 0.48 26.46
CA PRO A 157 7.85 1.74 26.64
C PRO A 157 8.43 2.26 25.33
N GLY A 158 8.04 3.47 24.95
CA GLY A 158 8.46 4.09 23.69
C GLY A 158 7.77 3.53 22.43
N ILE A 159 6.76 2.66 22.56
CA ILE A 159 6.01 2.12 21.42
C ILE A 159 4.51 2.37 21.58
N MET A 160 3.95 3.12 20.63
CA MET A 160 2.52 3.40 20.53
C MET A 160 1.97 2.80 19.26
N LEU A 161 0.91 1.99 19.40
CA LEU A 161 0.07 1.53 18.30
C LEU A 161 -1.07 2.53 18.09
N ILE A 162 -1.28 2.93 16.84
CA ILE A 162 -2.39 3.78 16.39
C ILE A 162 -3.18 3.01 15.35
N VAL A 163 -4.50 2.98 15.52
CA VAL A 163 -5.44 2.34 14.60
C VAL A 163 -6.42 3.38 14.11
N LYS A 164 -6.50 3.56 12.79
CA LYS A 164 -7.40 4.52 12.17
C LYS A 164 -8.29 3.84 11.14
N LYS A 165 -9.54 4.28 11.09
CA LYS A 165 -10.44 3.95 9.98
C LYS A 165 -11.31 5.15 9.67
N TRP A 166 -11.41 5.50 8.40
CA TRP A 166 -12.22 6.64 7.98
C TRP A 166 -12.84 6.42 6.61
N GLY A 167 -13.87 7.20 6.29
CA GLY A 167 -14.60 7.05 5.05
C GLY A 167 -15.59 5.90 5.08
N PHE A 168 -16.48 5.91 4.10
CA PHE A 168 -17.49 4.88 3.86
C PHE A 168 -17.86 4.90 2.37
N GLY A 169 -18.50 3.81 1.92
CA GLY A 169 -18.98 3.66 0.56
C GLY A 169 -18.01 2.91 -0.34
N GLU A 170 -18.47 2.60 -1.55
CA GLU A 170 -17.57 2.13 -2.59
C GLU A 170 -16.75 3.29 -3.14
N PRO A 171 -15.49 3.05 -3.52
CA PRO A 171 -14.70 4.07 -4.17
C PRO A 171 -15.39 4.51 -5.47
N VAL A 172 -15.78 5.78 -5.58
CA VAL A 172 -16.49 6.28 -6.74
C VAL A 172 -15.47 6.56 -7.82
N ALA A 173 -15.56 5.83 -8.93
CA ALA A 173 -14.91 6.24 -10.15
C ALA A 173 -15.54 7.57 -10.58
N LEU A 174 -14.78 8.68 -10.56
CA LEU A 174 -15.27 9.92 -11.16
C LEU A 174 -15.72 9.63 -12.60
N PRO A 175 -16.91 10.12 -13.02
CA PRO A 175 -17.36 9.90 -14.38
C PRO A 175 -16.35 10.48 -15.35
N SER A 176 -15.69 9.60 -16.10
CA SER A 176 -15.00 9.98 -17.32
C SER A 176 -16.02 10.61 -18.25
N ALA A 177 -15.69 11.77 -18.83
CA ALA A 177 -16.49 12.39 -19.88
C ALA A 177 -16.92 11.34 -20.92
N SER A 178 -18.23 11.33 -21.21
CA SER A 178 -18.98 10.56 -22.21
C SER A 178 -18.27 9.39 -22.91
N SER A 179 -18.85 8.20 -22.77
CA SER A 179 -18.59 7.04 -23.61
C SER A 179 -18.55 7.40 -25.10
N SER A 180 -17.39 7.27 -25.73
CA SER A 180 -17.28 7.07 -27.17
C SER A 180 -17.21 5.56 -27.47
N GLU A 181 -17.92 5.14 -28.51
CA GLU A 181 -17.86 3.77 -29.04
C GLU A 181 -16.40 3.35 -29.33
N PRO A 182 -16.07 2.04 -29.33
CA PRO A 182 -14.71 1.59 -29.61
C PRO A 182 -14.20 2.17 -30.92
N THR A 183 -13.10 2.91 -30.83
CA THR A 183 -12.50 3.57 -31.98
C THR A 183 -11.34 2.75 -32.53
N ALA A 184 -11.23 2.72 -33.86
CA ALA A 184 -10.17 2.04 -34.58
C ALA A 184 -9.37 3.03 -35.40
N TYR A 185 -8.11 2.68 -35.66
CA TYR A 185 -7.22 3.47 -36.50
C TYR A 185 -6.96 2.74 -37.82
N LEU A 186 -6.71 3.47 -38.88
CA LEU A 186 -6.22 2.95 -40.15
C LEU A 186 -4.72 3.27 -40.25
N GLN A 187 -3.86 2.25 -40.26
CA GLN A 187 -2.43 2.43 -40.46
C GLN A 187 -2.14 2.60 -41.96
N VAL A 188 -1.56 3.73 -42.33
CA VAL A 188 -1.31 4.14 -43.72
C VAL A 188 0.15 3.90 -44.15
N GLY A 189 1.08 3.77 -43.21
CA GLY A 189 2.48 3.48 -43.52
C GLY A 189 3.29 3.06 -42.30
N ALA A 190 4.43 2.42 -42.54
CA ALA A 190 5.44 2.10 -41.54
C ALA A 190 6.83 2.42 -42.12
N PHE A 191 7.58 3.27 -41.44
CA PHE A 191 8.82 3.84 -41.97
C PHE A 191 9.97 3.57 -40.99
N SER A 192 11.15 3.22 -41.51
CA SER A 192 12.36 3.11 -40.69
C SER A 192 12.92 4.48 -40.28
N GLU A 193 12.61 5.53 -41.03
CA GLU A 193 13.07 6.91 -40.80
C GLU A 193 11.91 7.81 -40.40
N ARG A 194 12.05 8.53 -39.27
CA ARG A 194 11.01 9.39 -38.69
C ARG A 194 10.51 10.47 -39.65
N PHE A 195 11.41 11.11 -40.38
CA PHE A 195 11.07 12.18 -41.32
C PHE A 195 10.11 11.73 -42.43
N ARG A 196 10.18 10.47 -42.88
CA ARG A 196 9.24 9.92 -43.88
C ARG A 196 7.83 9.74 -43.31
N ALA A 197 7.75 9.34 -42.04
CA ALA A 197 6.48 9.27 -41.31
C ALA A 197 5.89 10.68 -41.09
N GLU A 198 6.73 11.66 -40.77
CA GLU A 198 6.33 13.06 -40.60
C GLU A 198 5.80 13.67 -41.90
N ASN A 199 6.47 13.46 -43.04
CA ASN A 199 5.97 13.92 -44.35
C ASN A 199 4.62 13.29 -44.71
N THR A 200 4.47 11.98 -44.50
CA THR A 200 3.21 11.26 -44.75
C THR A 200 2.10 11.77 -43.83
N SER A 201 2.42 12.04 -42.56
CA SER A 201 1.50 12.63 -41.58
C SER A 201 1.07 14.04 -41.99
N THR A 202 1.99 14.89 -42.46
CA THR A 202 1.66 16.25 -42.93
C THR A 202 0.69 16.21 -44.10
N PHE A 203 0.93 15.35 -45.10
CA PHE A 203 0.06 15.22 -46.25
C PHE A 203 -1.34 14.68 -45.91
N LEU A 204 -1.43 13.68 -45.01
CA LEU A 204 -2.71 13.17 -44.51
C LEU A 204 -3.49 14.24 -43.73
N LYS A 205 -2.78 15.12 -43.02
CA LYS A 205 -3.38 16.25 -42.30
C LYS A 205 -3.95 17.30 -43.27
N GLU A 206 -3.26 17.60 -44.36
CA GLU A 206 -3.73 18.49 -45.43
C GLU A 206 -4.99 17.93 -46.14
N LEU A 207 -5.08 16.60 -46.26
CA LEU A 207 -6.27 15.91 -46.79
C LEU A 207 -7.44 15.84 -45.78
N GLY A 208 -7.30 16.43 -44.60
CA GLY A 208 -8.35 16.55 -43.58
C GLY A 208 -8.47 15.35 -42.63
N TYR A 209 -7.45 14.48 -42.56
CA TYR A 209 -7.40 13.40 -41.57
C TYR A 209 -6.69 13.83 -40.29
N THR A 210 -6.83 13.01 -39.24
CA THR A 210 -6.10 13.16 -37.97
C THR A 210 -5.02 12.07 -37.86
N PRO A 211 -3.81 12.29 -38.40
CA PRO A 211 -2.72 11.32 -38.33
C PRO A 211 -1.96 11.40 -37.00
N SER A 212 -1.38 10.27 -36.60
CA SER A 212 -0.48 10.11 -35.45
C SER A 212 0.68 9.19 -35.84
N ILE A 213 1.85 9.41 -35.26
CA ILE A 213 3.03 8.55 -35.46
C ILE A 213 3.24 7.74 -34.19
N VAL A 214 3.23 6.42 -34.31
CA VAL A 214 3.47 5.48 -33.21
C VAL A 214 4.78 4.75 -33.48
N GLU A 215 5.69 4.77 -32.51
CA GLU A 215 6.94 4.01 -32.58
C GLU A 215 6.70 2.61 -32.01
N GLU A 216 6.89 1.60 -32.86
CA GLU A 216 6.64 0.20 -32.49
C GLU A 216 7.56 -0.70 -33.30
N GLN A 217 8.31 -1.59 -32.64
CA GLN A 217 9.25 -2.52 -33.27
C GLN A 217 10.28 -1.81 -34.18
N SER A 218 10.84 -0.69 -33.71
CA SER A 218 11.85 0.12 -34.43
C SER A 218 11.37 0.71 -35.75
N LEU A 219 10.05 0.89 -35.92
CA LEU A 219 9.43 1.57 -37.06
C LEU A 219 8.51 2.70 -36.58
N PHE A 220 8.45 3.77 -37.37
CA PHE A 220 7.51 4.88 -37.22
C PHE A 220 6.26 4.58 -38.05
N LYS A 221 5.18 4.15 -37.38
CA LYS A 221 3.91 3.79 -38.01
C LYS A 221 2.96 4.98 -38.04
N VAL A 222 2.49 5.36 -39.22
CA VAL A 222 1.51 6.46 -39.40
C VAL A 222 0.10 5.88 -39.36
N ARG A 223 -0.70 6.34 -38.40
CA ARG A 223 -2.08 5.90 -38.15
C ARG A 223 -3.04 7.08 -38.22
N VAL A 224 -4.16 6.94 -38.93
CA VAL A 224 -5.23 7.94 -39.03
C VAL A 224 -6.48 7.45 -38.29
N GLY A 225 -7.07 8.34 -37.50
CA GLY A 225 -8.19 8.04 -36.60
C GLY A 225 -8.07 8.86 -35.31
N PRO A 226 -8.87 8.57 -34.27
CA PRO A 226 -9.80 7.45 -34.16
C PRO A 226 -11.06 7.57 -35.04
N PHE A 227 -11.56 6.44 -35.56
CA PHE A 227 -12.85 6.35 -36.26
C PHE A 227 -13.78 5.32 -35.58
N PRO A 228 -15.11 5.52 -35.58
CA PRO A 228 -16.05 4.46 -35.23
C PRO A 228 -15.86 3.23 -36.13
N ALA A 229 -15.96 2.03 -35.55
CA ALA A 229 -15.69 0.79 -36.28
C ALA A 229 -16.55 0.60 -37.54
N GLN A 230 -17.79 1.10 -37.51
CA GLN A 230 -18.73 1.07 -38.64
C GLN A 230 -18.30 1.96 -39.83
N ASP A 231 -17.50 3.00 -39.58
CA ASP A 231 -17.08 3.94 -40.62
C ASP A 231 -15.79 3.50 -41.32
N LEU A 232 -15.03 2.57 -40.73
CA LEU A 232 -13.73 2.12 -41.26
C LEU A 232 -13.76 1.68 -42.73
N PRO A 233 -14.74 0.87 -43.21
CA PRO A 233 -14.72 0.43 -44.62
C PRO A 233 -14.81 1.62 -45.59
N SER A 234 -15.64 2.62 -45.26
CA SER A 234 -15.82 3.82 -46.09
C SER A 234 -14.57 4.70 -46.11
N ILE A 235 -13.93 4.89 -44.95
CA ILE A 235 -12.74 5.74 -44.80
C ILE A 235 -11.52 5.06 -45.43
N GLN A 236 -11.40 3.74 -45.29
CA GLN A 236 -10.37 2.95 -45.94
C GLN A 236 -10.49 3.01 -47.46
N GLU A 237 -11.71 2.96 -48.01
CA GLU A 237 -11.93 3.15 -49.45
C GLU A 237 -11.54 4.56 -49.90
N LYS A 238 -11.87 5.59 -49.11
CA LYS A 238 -11.50 6.99 -49.38
C LYS A 238 -9.99 7.19 -49.38
N LEU A 239 -9.28 6.68 -48.37
CA LEU A 239 -7.81 6.72 -48.30
C LEU A 239 -7.17 5.97 -49.48
N LYS A 240 -7.71 4.79 -49.84
CA LYS A 240 -7.24 4.02 -50.99
C LYS A 240 -7.39 4.79 -52.30
N LYS A 241 -8.51 5.48 -52.53
CA LYS A 241 -8.72 6.36 -53.70
C LYS A 241 -7.77 7.55 -53.73
N GLN A 242 -7.30 8.00 -52.56
CA GLN A 242 -6.31 9.08 -52.41
C GLN A 242 -4.85 8.58 -52.43
N GLY A 243 -4.62 7.30 -52.74
CA GLY A 243 -3.26 6.73 -52.88
C GLY A 243 -2.68 6.14 -51.59
N PHE A 244 -3.47 6.04 -50.52
CA PHE A 244 -3.06 5.54 -49.21
C PHE A 244 -3.70 4.17 -48.91
N PRO A 245 -3.06 3.06 -49.31
CA PRO A 245 -3.49 1.75 -48.81
C PRO A 245 -3.35 1.75 -47.28
N SER A 246 -4.35 1.22 -46.58
CA SER A 246 -4.34 1.21 -45.13
C SER A 246 -4.83 -0.11 -44.56
N VAL A 247 -4.37 -0.43 -43.36
CA VAL A 247 -4.75 -1.65 -42.63
C VAL A 247 -5.45 -1.22 -41.33
N PRO A 248 -6.65 -1.76 -41.01
CA PRO A 248 -7.31 -1.47 -39.75
C PRO A 248 -6.49 -2.04 -38.60
N VAL A 249 -6.10 -1.15 -37.69
CA VAL A 249 -5.49 -1.49 -36.41
C VAL A 249 -6.57 -1.30 -35.36
N ILE A 250 -7.18 -2.42 -34.98
CA ILE A 250 -8.04 -2.46 -33.81
C ILE A 250 -7.09 -2.38 -32.62
N GLN A 251 -7.05 -1.23 -31.97
CA GLN A 251 -6.50 -1.18 -30.64
C GLN A 251 -7.44 -2.06 -29.80
N LYS A 252 -6.99 -3.26 -29.42
CA LYS A 252 -7.65 -3.98 -28.33
C LYS A 252 -7.62 -2.98 -27.19
N ASN A 253 -8.80 -2.52 -26.78
CA ASN A 253 -8.96 -1.96 -25.45
C ASN A 253 -8.54 -3.08 -24.48
N VAL A 254 -7.23 -3.22 -24.20
CA VAL A 254 -6.86 -3.24 -22.80
C VAL A 254 -7.50 -1.96 -22.31
N ILE A 255 -8.57 -2.12 -21.56
CA ILE A 255 -9.23 -1.02 -20.91
C ILE A 255 -8.19 -0.48 -19.92
N SER A 256 -7.25 0.35 -20.39
CA SER A 256 -6.92 1.54 -19.66
C SER A 256 -8.18 2.38 -19.74
N ARG A 257 -9.10 2.13 -18.80
CA ARG A 257 -9.99 3.18 -18.32
C ARG A 257 -9.09 4.41 -18.22
N PRO A 258 -9.42 5.58 -18.80
CA PRO A 258 -8.80 6.80 -18.31
C PRO A 258 -8.94 6.69 -16.79
N GLU A 259 -7.80 6.70 -16.08
CA GLU A 259 -7.78 6.36 -14.66
C GLU A 259 -8.80 7.25 -13.98
N SER A 260 -9.95 6.66 -13.66
CA SER A 260 -10.97 7.35 -12.93
C SER A 260 -10.30 7.60 -11.59
N LYS A 261 -10.01 8.87 -11.28
CA LYS A 261 -9.57 9.24 -9.95
C LYS A 261 -10.59 8.61 -9.01
N VAL A 262 -10.12 7.68 -8.20
CA VAL A 262 -10.97 6.92 -7.31
C VAL A 262 -11.11 7.77 -6.06
N GLU A 263 -12.18 8.55 -5.96
CA GLU A 263 -12.45 9.36 -4.77
C GLU A 263 -13.40 8.62 -3.84
N GLY A 264 -13.16 8.78 -2.53
CA GLY A 264 -13.93 8.09 -1.50
C GLY A 264 -13.54 6.64 -1.27
N GLY A 265 -14.41 5.93 -0.55
CA GLY A 265 -14.15 4.59 -0.02
C GLY A 265 -13.61 4.62 1.41
N ALA A 266 -13.91 3.58 2.18
CA ALA A 266 -13.29 3.39 3.49
C ALA A 266 -11.76 3.24 3.34
N VAL A 267 -11.02 3.70 4.33
CA VAL A 267 -9.57 3.51 4.45
C VAL A 267 -9.29 3.04 5.88
N PHE A 268 -8.47 2.00 5.99
CA PHE A 268 -7.98 1.46 7.24
C PHE A 268 -6.45 1.55 7.27
N SER A 269 -5.90 2.05 8.37
CA SER A 269 -4.46 2.12 8.58
C SER A 269 -4.07 1.70 9.99
N LEU A 270 -2.86 1.12 10.07
CA LEU A 270 -2.17 0.83 11.32
C LEU A 270 -0.84 1.58 11.30
N ALA A 271 -0.53 2.24 12.40
CA ALA A 271 0.74 2.92 12.61
C ALA A 271 1.37 2.49 13.92
N LEU A 272 2.68 2.27 13.91
CA LEU A 272 3.51 2.08 15.09
C LEU A 272 4.47 3.26 15.17
N LEU A 273 4.30 4.09 16.20
CA LEU A 273 5.26 5.12 16.58
C LEU A 273 6.26 4.51 17.56
N TYR A 274 7.52 4.50 17.16
CA TYR A 274 8.64 3.95 17.90
C TYR A 274 9.59 5.09 18.31
N ASP A 275 9.81 5.26 19.60
CA ASP A 275 10.78 6.22 20.14
C ASP A 275 12.13 5.51 20.37
N PRO A 276 13.16 5.78 19.54
CA PRO A 276 14.46 5.12 19.65
C PRO A 276 15.19 5.44 20.97
N ASN A 277 14.84 6.52 21.66
CA ASN A 277 15.48 6.94 22.90
C ASN A 277 14.89 6.28 24.15
N ILE A 278 13.69 5.70 24.03
CA ILE A 278 12.97 5.05 25.13
C ILE A 278 12.91 3.53 24.95
N SER A 279 12.67 3.08 23.72
CA SER A 279 12.46 1.66 23.44
C SER A 279 13.76 0.86 23.47
N THR A 280 13.70 -0.34 24.05
CA THR A 280 14.83 -1.29 24.09
C THR A 280 15.01 -2.04 22.78
N TYR A 281 13.93 -2.27 22.03
CA TYR A 281 13.96 -2.96 20.73
C TYR A 281 14.83 -2.21 19.72
N THR A 282 15.44 -2.92 18.78
CA THR A 282 16.30 -2.34 17.74
C THR A 282 15.75 -2.66 16.35
N PRO A 283 15.66 -1.68 15.44
CA PRO A 283 15.26 -1.91 14.06
C PRO A 283 16.34 -2.64 13.28
N GLU A 284 15.98 -3.72 12.61
CA GLU A 284 16.86 -4.47 11.71
C GLU A 284 16.17 -4.74 10.37
N VAL A 285 16.95 -4.74 9.28
CA VAL A 285 16.50 -5.26 7.98
C VAL A 285 16.90 -6.73 7.88
N VAL A 286 15.94 -7.59 7.56
CA VAL A 286 16.14 -9.04 7.44
C VAL A 286 15.63 -9.57 6.10
N LEU A 287 16.14 -10.73 5.70
CA LEU A 287 15.79 -11.44 4.48
C LEU A 287 14.94 -12.67 4.79
N ALA A 288 14.07 -13.04 3.85
CA ALA A 288 13.47 -14.36 3.81
C ALA A 288 14.58 -15.43 3.80
N HIS A 289 14.52 -16.37 4.74
CA HIS A 289 15.51 -17.45 4.88
C HIS A 289 16.98 -16.99 4.95
N ASN A 290 17.23 -15.74 5.34
CA ASN A 290 18.57 -15.12 5.39
C ASN A 290 19.33 -15.12 4.04
N LYS A 291 18.62 -15.11 2.91
CA LYS A 291 19.22 -15.14 1.57
C LYS A 291 18.45 -14.25 0.60
N ILE A 292 19.15 -13.72 -0.41
CA ILE A 292 18.50 -13.13 -1.58
C ILE A 292 17.97 -14.24 -2.50
N LEU A 293 17.04 -13.92 -3.41
CA LEU A 293 16.34 -14.93 -4.24
C LEU A 293 15.51 -15.94 -3.44
N GLU A 294 15.03 -15.53 -2.28
CA GLU A 294 14.11 -16.29 -1.46
C GLU A 294 12.92 -15.41 -1.10
N ARG A 295 11.78 -16.05 -0.82
CA ARG A 295 10.58 -15.33 -0.38
C ARG A 295 9.86 -16.14 0.67
N GLU A 296 9.38 -15.46 1.70
CA GLU A 296 8.60 -16.09 2.76
C GLU A 296 7.55 -15.11 3.30
N LYS A 297 6.49 -15.65 3.91
CA LYS A 297 5.48 -14.88 4.63
C LYS A 297 6.11 -14.09 5.78
N MET A 298 5.69 -12.84 5.96
CA MET A 298 6.12 -11.98 7.07
C MET A 298 5.94 -12.65 8.44
N SER A 299 4.83 -13.33 8.67
CA SER A 299 4.55 -14.06 9.91
C SER A 299 5.63 -15.09 10.25
N ILE A 300 6.15 -15.76 9.23
CA ILE A 300 7.23 -16.75 9.38
C ILE A 300 8.59 -16.05 9.54
N ILE A 301 8.87 -15.00 8.74
CA ILE A 301 10.11 -14.21 8.88
C ILE A 301 10.21 -13.62 10.29
N ALA A 302 9.15 -12.99 10.78
CA ALA A 302 9.07 -12.39 12.11
C ALA A 302 9.25 -13.44 13.21
N SER A 303 8.57 -14.59 13.10
CA SER A 303 8.71 -15.69 14.06
C SER A 303 10.13 -16.28 14.08
N GLN A 304 10.76 -16.48 12.93
CA GLN A 304 12.13 -17.02 12.84
C GLN A 304 13.17 -16.07 13.44
N ASN A 305 12.89 -14.77 13.44
CA ASN A 305 13.76 -13.73 13.99
C ASN A 305 13.38 -13.28 15.41
N ASN A 306 12.37 -13.91 16.04
CA ASN A 306 11.82 -13.52 17.34
C ASN A 306 11.44 -12.03 17.41
N ALA A 307 10.87 -11.50 16.32
CA ALA A 307 10.52 -10.10 16.22
C ALA A 307 9.32 -9.74 17.11
N PHE A 308 9.38 -8.61 17.79
CA PHE A 308 8.22 -8.01 18.46
C PHE A 308 7.25 -7.41 17.45
N PHE A 309 7.79 -6.73 16.43
CA PHE A 309 7.07 -6.08 15.35
C PHE A 309 7.78 -6.33 14.02
N ALA A 310 7.03 -6.40 12.92
CA ALA A 310 7.60 -6.42 11.58
C ALA A 310 6.70 -5.75 10.52
N ILE A 311 7.33 -5.12 9.53
CA ILE A 311 6.69 -4.55 8.33
C ILE A 311 7.48 -4.92 7.08
N ASN A 312 6.80 -5.10 5.95
CA ASN A 312 7.45 -5.42 4.68
C ASN A 312 8.34 -4.25 4.22
N ALA A 313 9.39 -4.58 3.47
CA ALA A 313 10.46 -3.64 3.19
C ALA A 313 10.62 -3.33 1.69
N GLY A 314 11.72 -3.75 1.06
CA GLY A 314 12.09 -3.36 -0.30
C GLY A 314 11.33 -4.11 -1.39
N PHE A 315 11.37 -3.54 -2.60
CA PHE A 315 10.85 -4.19 -3.80
C PHE A 315 11.67 -5.43 -4.18
N PHE A 316 11.02 -6.37 -4.86
CA PHE A 316 11.67 -7.61 -5.29
C PHE A 316 11.04 -8.15 -6.59
N SER A 317 11.81 -8.93 -7.34
CA SER A 317 11.34 -9.66 -8.52
C SER A 317 10.47 -10.86 -8.14
N GLN A 318 9.86 -11.54 -9.12
CA GLN A 318 9.11 -12.76 -8.82
C GLN A 318 9.96 -13.87 -8.20
N ASP A 319 11.27 -13.88 -8.41
CA ASP A 319 12.17 -14.88 -7.85
C ASP A 319 12.75 -14.46 -6.49
N GLY A 320 12.40 -13.28 -5.99
CA GLY A 320 12.88 -12.76 -4.70
C GLY A 320 14.17 -11.95 -4.80
N GLU A 321 14.62 -11.60 -6.01
CA GLU A 321 15.75 -10.70 -6.26
C GLU A 321 15.41 -9.29 -5.76
N PRO A 322 16.19 -8.69 -4.84
CA PRO A 322 15.95 -7.33 -4.39
C PRO A 322 16.11 -6.32 -5.52
N ILE A 323 15.17 -5.39 -5.66
CA ILE A 323 15.22 -4.31 -6.66
C ILE A 323 15.64 -3.02 -5.95
N GLY A 324 16.85 -2.55 -6.26
CA GLY A 324 17.51 -1.42 -5.60
C GLY A 324 18.50 -1.85 -4.51
N LEU A 325 19.27 -0.88 -4.01
CA LEU A 325 20.38 -1.14 -3.09
C LEU A 325 19.86 -1.80 -1.82
N LEU A 326 20.46 -2.95 -1.49
CA LEU A 326 20.24 -3.62 -0.23
C LEU A 326 21.58 -3.83 0.45
N MET A 327 21.72 -3.34 1.67
CA MET A 327 22.84 -3.61 2.54
C MET A 327 22.31 -4.08 3.90
N ILE A 328 22.79 -5.23 4.37
CA ILE A 328 22.42 -5.78 5.67
C ILE A 328 23.71 -6.02 6.45
N LYS A 329 23.79 -5.43 7.66
CA LYS A 329 24.96 -5.56 8.54
C LYS A 329 26.27 -5.24 7.82
N ARG A 330 26.25 -4.14 7.04
CA ARG A 330 27.36 -3.65 6.20
C ARG A 330 27.81 -4.58 5.08
N LYS A 331 27.07 -5.65 4.77
CA LYS A 331 27.27 -6.49 3.57
C LYS A 331 26.32 -5.99 2.48
N VAL A 332 26.85 -5.55 1.34
CA VAL A 332 26.06 -5.12 0.18
C VAL A 332 25.59 -6.36 -0.57
N LEU A 333 24.28 -6.44 -0.83
CA LEU A 333 23.62 -7.64 -1.37
C LEU A 333 22.99 -7.42 -2.74
N SER A 334 22.64 -6.18 -3.08
CA SER A 334 22.08 -5.77 -4.38
C SER A 334 22.53 -4.35 -4.72
N ASP A 335 22.60 -3.98 -5.99
CA ASP A 335 23.03 -2.68 -6.49
C ASP A 335 21.88 -1.64 -6.55
N PRO A 336 22.18 -0.33 -6.53
CA PRO A 336 21.16 0.72 -6.56
C PRO A 336 20.45 0.81 -7.91
N GLN A 337 19.25 1.37 -7.88
CA GLN A 337 18.53 1.82 -9.07
C GLN A 337 18.69 3.33 -9.20
N ASP A 338 19.08 3.80 -10.39
CA ASP A 338 19.24 5.24 -10.64
C ASP A 338 17.95 6.02 -10.32
N GLY A 339 18.10 7.15 -9.64
CA GLY A 339 16.99 8.03 -9.25
C GLY A 339 16.16 7.52 -8.07
N TRP A 340 16.51 6.38 -7.46
CA TRP A 340 15.81 5.87 -6.28
C TRP A 340 16.41 6.37 -4.97
N TYR A 341 15.55 6.53 -3.97
CA TYR A 341 15.94 6.92 -2.62
C TYR A 341 16.11 5.68 -1.74
N SER A 342 17.00 5.82 -0.76
CA SER A 342 17.29 4.77 0.20
C SER A 342 17.08 5.24 1.62
N LEU A 343 16.66 4.32 2.47
CA LEU A 343 16.68 4.40 3.92
C LEU A 343 18.00 3.79 4.42
N GLY A 344 18.75 4.52 5.24
CA GLY A 344 19.80 4.00 6.09
C GLY A 344 19.35 3.91 7.55
N ILE A 345 19.70 2.82 8.23
CA ILE A 345 19.50 2.64 9.68
C ILE A 345 20.88 2.48 10.31
N THR A 346 21.21 3.37 11.25
CA THR A 346 22.48 3.34 11.98
C THR A 346 22.44 2.41 13.18
N GLN A 347 23.63 2.05 13.70
CA GLN A 347 23.78 1.30 14.95
C GLN A 347 23.10 1.96 16.16
N ASN A 348 22.96 3.29 16.13
CA ASN A 348 22.33 4.07 17.19
C ASN A 348 20.83 4.29 16.97
N LYS A 349 20.19 3.49 16.09
CA LYS A 349 18.76 3.57 15.77
C LYS A 349 18.33 4.87 15.05
N GLU A 350 19.29 5.68 14.59
CA GLU A 350 19.01 6.87 13.78
C GLU A 350 18.71 6.49 12.33
N LEU A 351 17.80 7.22 11.70
CA LEU A 351 17.49 7.10 10.27
C LEU A 351 18.24 8.15 9.45
N VAL A 352 18.53 7.79 8.21
CA VAL A 352 19.02 8.71 7.17
C VAL A 352 18.34 8.36 5.84
N PHE A 353 17.96 9.36 5.05
CA PHE A 353 17.27 9.19 3.78
C PHE A 353 18.01 9.93 2.67
N GLY A 354 18.08 9.34 1.49
CA GLY A 354 18.77 9.98 0.36
C GLY A 354 19.08 9.03 -0.79
N MET A 355 19.46 9.61 -1.94
CA MET A 355 20.01 8.84 -3.05
C MET A 355 21.44 8.41 -2.74
N VAL A 356 21.76 7.18 -3.11
CA VAL A 356 23.05 6.54 -2.85
C VAL A 356 23.51 5.81 -4.09
N HIS A 357 24.74 6.06 -4.48
CA HIS A 357 25.41 5.44 -5.61
C HIS A 357 26.34 4.34 -5.11
N LEU A 358 26.54 3.30 -5.90
CA LEU A 358 27.47 2.22 -5.59
C LEU A 358 28.54 2.16 -6.70
N ASN A 359 29.79 2.38 -6.31
CA ASN A 359 30.92 2.15 -7.20
C ASN A 359 31.61 0.85 -6.80
N VAL A 360 31.67 -0.11 -7.73
CA VAL A 360 32.36 -1.38 -7.55
C VAL A 360 33.56 -1.41 -8.49
N THR A 361 34.76 -1.48 -7.92
CA THR A 361 36.01 -1.50 -8.70
C THR A 361 36.84 -2.72 -8.31
N ALA A 362 37.28 -3.47 -9.31
CA ALA A 362 38.21 -4.59 -9.14
C ALA A 362 39.65 -4.16 -9.46
N PHE A 363 40.61 -4.72 -8.73
CA PHE A 363 42.03 -4.38 -8.84
C PHE A 363 42.87 -5.63 -9.02
N LEU A 364 43.66 -5.63 -10.11
CA LEU A 364 44.81 -6.50 -10.30
C LEU A 364 46.07 -5.83 -9.73
N PRO A 365 47.09 -6.59 -9.30
CA PRO A 365 48.33 -6.03 -8.77
C PRO A 365 48.99 -5.04 -9.74
N ASN A 366 49.34 -3.85 -9.24
CA ASN A 366 50.04 -2.80 -9.99
C ASN A 366 49.34 -2.33 -11.27
N GLN A 367 48.03 -2.55 -11.39
CA GLN A 367 47.23 -2.08 -12.52
C GLN A 367 46.19 -1.06 -12.08
N LYS A 368 45.69 -0.27 -13.05
CA LYS A 368 44.50 0.54 -12.84
C LYS A 368 43.31 -0.40 -12.61
N GLY A 369 42.45 -0.05 -11.65
CA GLY A 369 41.22 -0.82 -11.42
C GLY A 369 40.25 -0.74 -12.60
N PHE A 370 39.44 -1.77 -12.76
CA PHE A 370 38.37 -1.87 -13.75
C PHE A 370 37.00 -1.92 -13.08
N ALA A 371 35.97 -1.46 -13.80
CA ALA A 371 34.62 -1.35 -13.26
C ALA A 371 33.93 -2.72 -13.21
N ILE A 372 33.20 -2.96 -12.12
CA ILE A 372 32.16 -3.97 -12.05
C ILE A 372 30.84 -3.21 -12.08
N HIS A 373 29.96 -3.58 -13.01
CA HIS A 373 28.79 -2.81 -13.39
C HIS A 373 27.54 -3.12 -12.55
N GLY A 374 27.59 -4.20 -11.78
CA GLY A 374 26.52 -4.59 -10.87
C GLY A 374 26.91 -5.78 -10.02
N ILE A 375 26.08 -6.09 -9.03
CA ILE A 375 26.29 -7.23 -8.14
C ILE A 375 24.99 -8.02 -8.00
N ASN A 376 25.10 -9.34 -7.93
CA ASN A 376 24.02 -10.22 -7.48
C ASN A 376 22.67 -9.99 -8.20
N ARG A 377 22.72 -9.62 -9.49
CA ARG A 377 21.58 -9.41 -10.37
C ARG A 377 21.82 -10.02 -11.74
N SER A 378 20.77 -10.15 -12.55
CA SER A 378 20.94 -10.62 -13.93
C SER A 378 21.82 -9.66 -14.77
N ASN A 379 22.62 -10.23 -15.69
CA ASN A 379 23.46 -9.46 -16.63
C ASN A 379 22.64 -9.07 -17.88
N HIS A 380 22.51 -7.77 -18.12
CA HIS A 380 21.64 -7.15 -19.12
C HIS A 380 22.31 -6.83 -20.45
N GLY A 381 23.61 -7.03 -20.61
CA GLY A 381 24.27 -6.52 -21.82
C GLY A 381 25.77 -6.71 -21.84
N ASP A 382 26.47 -5.71 -22.33
CA ASP A 382 27.93 -5.64 -22.37
C ASP A 382 28.44 -5.10 -21.03
N GLU A 383 28.47 -5.97 -20.02
CA GLU A 383 28.82 -5.61 -18.65
C GLU A 383 29.45 -6.77 -17.87
N ILE A 384 30.16 -6.45 -16.80
CA ILE A 384 30.70 -7.39 -15.80
C ILE A 384 29.85 -7.32 -14.53
N ILE A 385 29.26 -8.45 -14.13
CA ILE A 385 28.50 -8.60 -12.89
C ILE A 385 29.23 -9.48 -11.89
N LEU A 386 29.29 -9.06 -10.63
CA LEU A 386 29.85 -9.86 -9.54
C LEU A 386 28.74 -10.65 -8.84
N PHE A 387 28.94 -11.96 -8.71
CA PHE A 387 28.11 -12.86 -7.93
C PHE A 387 28.92 -13.41 -6.75
N ASP A 388 28.53 -13.09 -5.52
CA ASP A 388 29.20 -13.60 -4.33
C ASP A 388 28.38 -14.68 -3.61
N ASP A 389 28.90 -15.19 -2.49
CA ASP A 389 28.26 -16.25 -1.72
C ASP A 389 26.95 -15.83 -1.01
N ASN A 390 26.53 -14.57 -1.12
CA ASN A 390 25.16 -14.18 -0.77
C ASN A 390 24.15 -14.56 -1.85
N TYR A 391 24.60 -14.64 -3.11
CA TYR A 391 23.77 -15.06 -4.22
C TYR A 391 23.40 -16.52 -4.05
N ASN A 392 22.10 -16.83 -4.09
CA ASN A 392 21.60 -18.15 -3.72
C ASN A 392 21.97 -19.22 -4.76
N GLY A 393 23.14 -19.83 -4.59
CA GLY A 393 23.56 -21.05 -5.28
C GLY A 393 24.49 -20.82 -6.46
N LYS A 394 23.91 -20.56 -7.64
CA LYS A 394 24.63 -20.54 -8.92
C LYS A 394 24.44 -19.21 -9.62
N THR A 395 25.39 -18.82 -10.46
CA THR A 395 25.20 -17.67 -11.36
C THR A 395 24.01 -17.88 -12.29
N PRO A 396 23.32 -16.82 -12.73
CA PRO A 396 22.23 -16.91 -13.72
C PRO A 396 22.68 -17.61 -14.99
N ARG A 397 21.77 -18.36 -15.60
CA ARG A 397 22.01 -18.97 -16.91
C ARG A 397 22.16 -17.89 -17.97
N THR A 398 23.38 -17.69 -18.44
CA THR A 398 23.74 -16.62 -19.35
C THR A 398 25.01 -17.00 -20.10
N GLN A 399 24.98 -16.95 -21.43
CA GLN A 399 26.17 -17.19 -22.25
C GLN A 399 27.14 -16.01 -22.12
N GLY A 400 28.40 -16.31 -21.80
CA GLY A 400 29.42 -15.29 -21.58
C GLY A 400 30.75 -15.89 -21.12
N VAL A 401 31.49 -15.12 -20.32
CA VAL A 401 32.72 -15.54 -19.67
C VAL A 401 32.55 -15.41 -18.17
N GLU A 402 32.98 -16.44 -17.44
CA GLU A 402 33.00 -16.41 -15.98
C GLU A 402 34.42 -16.58 -15.43
N THR A 403 34.78 -15.72 -14.49
CA THR A 403 36.01 -15.77 -13.71
C THR A 403 35.69 -16.15 -12.27
N VAL A 404 36.14 -17.32 -11.82
CA VAL A 404 35.95 -17.80 -10.45
C VAL A 404 37.12 -17.36 -9.58
N VAL A 405 36.84 -16.65 -8.49
CA VAL A 405 37.85 -16.10 -7.57
C VAL A 405 37.65 -16.66 -6.18
N VAL A 406 38.65 -17.40 -5.68
CA VAL A 406 38.63 -18.03 -4.36
C VAL A 406 39.76 -17.44 -3.52
N ASN A 407 39.43 -16.96 -2.31
CA ASN A 407 40.39 -16.32 -1.40
C ASN A 407 41.20 -15.18 -2.07
N GLY A 408 40.56 -14.42 -2.95
CA GLY A 408 41.19 -13.31 -3.68
C GLY A 408 42.16 -13.74 -4.79
N ILE A 409 42.18 -15.02 -5.18
CA ILE A 409 43.00 -15.54 -6.28
C ILE A 409 42.10 -16.13 -7.38
N ILE A 410 42.34 -15.72 -8.62
CA ILE A 410 41.65 -16.23 -9.80
C ILE A 410 41.97 -17.72 -9.97
N GLN A 411 40.95 -18.57 -10.02
CA GLN A 411 41.10 -20.01 -10.21
C GLN A 411 40.96 -20.41 -11.68
N VAL A 412 39.95 -19.84 -12.34
CA VAL A 412 39.65 -20.12 -13.75
C VAL A 412 38.92 -18.94 -14.35
N THR A 413 39.21 -18.65 -15.62
CA THR A 413 38.43 -17.77 -16.48
C THR A 413 38.12 -18.54 -17.76
N SER A 414 36.84 -18.70 -18.09
CA SER A 414 36.44 -19.50 -19.25
C SER A 414 35.09 -19.07 -19.81
N ARG A 415 34.82 -19.41 -21.08
CA ARG A 415 33.49 -19.25 -21.66
C ARG A 415 32.53 -20.27 -21.01
N THR A 416 31.38 -19.81 -20.53
CA THR A 416 30.36 -20.64 -19.87
C THR A 416 28.96 -20.24 -20.36
N ASN A 417 27.95 -21.03 -19.93
CA ASN A 417 26.53 -20.68 -20.09
C ASN A 417 25.90 -20.22 -18.77
N GLY A 418 26.72 -19.76 -17.81
CA GLY A 418 26.31 -19.51 -16.44
C GLY A 418 26.04 -20.80 -15.67
N GLU A 419 25.17 -20.72 -14.65
CA GLU A 419 24.87 -21.83 -13.73
C GLU A 419 26.09 -22.38 -12.98
N THR A 420 27.15 -21.57 -12.89
CA THR A 420 28.36 -21.93 -12.16
C THR A 420 28.09 -21.80 -10.67
N SER A 421 28.40 -22.85 -9.91
CA SER A 421 28.21 -22.85 -8.47
C SER A 421 29.17 -21.86 -7.82
N ILE A 422 28.68 -21.06 -6.89
CA ILE A 422 29.48 -20.05 -6.19
C ILE A 422 30.02 -20.67 -4.90
N PRO A 423 31.33 -20.96 -4.78
CA PRO A 423 31.90 -21.45 -3.53
C PRO A 423 31.70 -20.48 -2.36
N LYS A 424 31.64 -20.99 -1.13
CA LYS A 424 31.60 -20.14 0.08
C LYS A 424 32.86 -19.29 0.19
N GLY A 425 32.71 -18.03 0.63
CA GLY A 425 33.82 -17.09 0.77
C GLY A 425 34.49 -16.71 -0.55
N SER A 426 33.80 -16.88 -1.68
CA SER A 426 34.30 -16.65 -3.03
C SER A 426 33.34 -15.76 -3.81
N PHE A 427 33.77 -15.31 -4.99
CA PHE A 427 32.90 -14.63 -5.93
C PHE A 427 33.23 -15.02 -7.37
N ILE A 428 32.26 -14.82 -8.26
CA ILE A 428 32.37 -15.03 -9.69
C ILE A 428 32.12 -13.69 -10.37
N LEU A 429 32.99 -13.32 -11.31
CA LEU A 429 32.69 -12.25 -12.27
C LEU A 429 32.08 -12.90 -13.52
N GLN A 430 30.91 -12.43 -13.96
CA GLN A 430 30.26 -12.86 -15.19
C GLN A 430 30.24 -11.69 -16.17
N GLY A 431 31.01 -11.81 -17.24
CA GLY A 431 31.10 -10.84 -18.33
C GLY A 431 30.37 -11.31 -19.59
N LYS A 432 29.91 -10.34 -20.37
CA LYS A 432 29.28 -10.51 -21.69
C LYS A 432 29.84 -9.46 -22.66
N GLY A 433 29.58 -9.62 -23.95
CA GLY A 433 30.01 -8.65 -24.97
C GLY A 433 31.53 -8.46 -25.00
N ASP A 434 31.97 -7.23 -25.20
CA ASP A 434 33.38 -6.84 -25.23
C ASP A 434 34.03 -7.07 -23.86
N GLU A 435 33.28 -6.92 -22.77
CA GLU A 435 33.77 -7.21 -21.41
C GLU A 435 34.15 -8.69 -21.23
N ALA A 436 33.41 -9.62 -21.86
CA ALA A 436 33.75 -11.04 -21.81
C ALA A 436 35.08 -11.34 -22.50
N ASP A 437 35.31 -10.74 -23.68
CA ASP A 437 36.54 -10.93 -24.42
C ASP A 437 37.72 -10.26 -23.72
N TRP A 438 37.50 -9.11 -23.08
CA TRP A 438 38.48 -8.47 -22.21
C TRP A 438 38.84 -9.36 -21.00
N MET A 439 37.85 -9.97 -20.33
CA MET A 439 38.10 -10.87 -19.20
C MET A 439 38.99 -12.06 -19.59
N LEU A 440 38.74 -12.70 -20.74
CA LEU A 440 39.59 -13.81 -21.24
C LEU A 440 41.04 -13.38 -21.51
N GLN A 441 41.25 -12.12 -21.90
CA GLN A 441 42.56 -11.57 -22.22
C GLN A 441 43.31 -11.03 -21.00
N ASN A 442 42.66 -10.81 -19.86
CA ASN A 442 43.28 -10.10 -18.74
C ASN A 442 43.20 -10.85 -17.40
N LEU A 443 42.24 -11.77 -17.23
CA LEU A 443 41.98 -12.46 -15.97
C LEU A 443 42.49 -13.90 -16.01
N TYR A 444 43.78 -14.10 -15.70
CA TYR A 444 44.42 -15.41 -15.75
C TYR A 444 44.44 -16.13 -14.39
N PRO A 445 44.37 -17.48 -14.37
CA PRO A 445 44.56 -18.27 -13.15
C PRO A 445 45.84 -17.92 -12.39
N GLY A 446 45.75 -17.86 -11.06
CA GLY A 446 46.86 -17.52 -10.16
C GLY A 446 47.03 -16.03 -9.89
N LEU A 447 46.38 -15.14 -10.66
CA LEU A 447 46.42 -13.71 -10.39
C LEU A 447 45.63 -13.36 -9.12
N PRO A 448 46.18 -12.49 -8.25
CA PRO A 448 45.38 -11.85 -7.21
C PRO A 448 44.34 -10.92 -7.81
N LEU A 449 43.13 -10.93 -7.26
CA LEU A 449 42.06 -10.00 -7.61
C LEU A 449 41.36 -9.55 -6.32
N SER A 450 41.28 -8.23 -6.12
CA SER A 450 40.55 -7.64 -5.00
C SER A 450 39.43 -6.74 -5.52
N VAL A 451 38.34 -6.64 -4.77
CA VAL A 451 37.18 -5.81 -5.13
C VAL A 451 36.93 -4.81 -4.01
N LYS A 452 36.74 -3.54 -4.38
CA LYS A 452 36.34 -2.47 -3.47
C LYS A 452 34.95 -2.00 -3.87
N MET A 453 34.03 -2.05 -2.91
CA MET A 453 32.68 -1.48 -3.02
C MET A 453 32.65 -0.17 -2.22
N THR A 454 32.22 0.92 -2.85
CA THR A 454 32.12 2.24 -2.22
C THR A 454 30.70 2.78 -2.39
N ILE A 455 30.02 3.02 -1.27
CA ILE A 455 28.71 3.68 -1.26
C ILE A 455 28.94 5.19 -1.19
N LEU A 456 28.32 5.92 -2.10
CA LEU A 456 28.49 7.36 -2.30
C LEU A 456 27.10 8.04 -2.18
N PRO A 457 26.76 8.62 -1.02
CA PRO A 457 25.52 9.39 -0.90
C PRO A 457 25.59 10.67 -1.74
N GLU A 458 24.52 11.01 -2.44
CA GLU A 458 24.45 12.19 -3.30
C GLU A 458 24.27 13.49 -2.49
N THR A 459 23.50 13.43 -1.40
CA THR A 459 23.21 14.57 -0.52
C THR A 459 23.20 14.20 0.95
N GLY A 460 23.66 15.12 1.80
CA GLY A 460 23.42 15.16 3.25
C GLY A 460 24.11 14.08 4.11
N ASP A 461 24.23 14.38 5.40
CA ASP A 461 24.49 13.45 6.52
C ASP A 461 25.51 12.32 6.28
N LEU A 462 26.66 12.63 5.67
CA LEU A 462 27.74 11.67 5.41
C LEU A 462 28.11 10.86 6.67
N GLU A 463 28.16 11.52 7.83
CA GLU A 463 28.43 10.89 9.12
C GLU A 463 27.38 9.83 9.51
N LYS A 464 26.10 10.02 9.15
CA LYS A 464 25.08 8.98 9.38
C LYS A 464 25.20 7.85 8.36
N TRP A 465 25.42 8.18 7.08
CA TRP A 465 25.63 7.17 6.04
C TRP A 465 26.83 6.27 6.34
N LEU A 466 27.94 6.82 6.85
CA LEU A 466 29.11 6.05 7.27
C LEU A 466 28.80 5.08 8.42
N ARG A 467 27.90 5.48 9.32
CA ARG A 467 27.42 4.70 10.48
C ARG A 467 26.22 3.80 10.15
N ALA A 468 25.70 3.84 8.92
CA ALA A 468 24.61 2.97 8.51
C ALA A 468 25.04 1.49 8.59
N GLU A 469 24.23 0.69 9.27
CA GLU A 469 24.39 -0.76 9.34
C GLU A 469 23.50 -1.45 8.30
N TYR A 470 22.34 -0.87 8.03
CA TYR A 470 21.40 -1.31 7.02
C TYR A 470 21.15 -0.18 6.02
N ILE A 471 21.05 -0.53 4.74
CA ILE A 471 20.57 0.37 3.68
C ILE A 471 19.55 -0.39 2.85
N LEU A 472 18.43 0.27 2.55
CA LEU A 472 17.33 -0.29 1.79
C LEU A 472 16.80 0.77 0.81
N SER A 473 16.99 0.54 -0.48
CA SER A 473 16.30 1.31 -1.52
C SER A 473 14.83 0.90 -1.61
N SER A 474 13.98 1.89 -1.82
CA SER A 474 12.59 1.72 -2.16
C SER A 474 12.09 3.02 -2.79
N GLY A 475 10.79 3.23 -2.85
CA GLY A 475 10.23 4.52 -3.17
C GLY A 475 8.75 4.45 -3.53
N PRO A 476 8.17 5.61 -3.88
CA PRO A 476 8.83 6.92 -3.95
C PRO A 476 9.23 7.51 -2.59
N LEU A 477 10.12 8.50 -2.58
CA LEU A 477 10.32 9.35 -1.41
C LEU A 477 9.05 10.20 -1.19
N LEU A 478 8.55 10.22 0.04
CA LEU A 478 7.30 10.87 0.39
C LEU A 478 7.54 12.24 1.03
N PHE A 479 8.57 12.34 1.88
CA PHE A 479 8.99 13.57 2.51
C PHE A 479 10.51 13.65 2.59
N GLN A 480 11.03 14.86 2.44
CA GLN A 480 12.42 15.21 2.72
C GLN A 480 12.48 16.56 3.43
N ASN A 481 13.09 16.61 4.62
CA ASN A 481 13.21 17.83 5.42
C ASN A 481 11.88 18.59 5.61
N GLY A 482 10.77 17.87 5.80
CA GLY A 482 9.42 18.41 5.98
C GLY A 482 8.69 18.81 4.69
N LEU A 483 9.34 18.68 3.53
CA LEU A 483 8.74 18.97 2.23
C LEU A 483 8.26 17.67 1.58
N ALA A 484 7.06 17.69 0.99
CA ALA A 484 6.51 16.54 0.29
C ALA A 484 7.24 16.27 -1.03
N GLY A 485 7.51 15.01 -1.31
CA GLY A 485 8.29 14.57 -2.46
C GLY A 485 9.79 14.89 -2.34
N PRO A 486 10.55 14.79 -3.43
CA PRO A 486 10.11 14.43 -4.78
C PRO A 486 9.66 12.96 -4.90
N PHE A 487 8.61 12.69 -5.69
CA PHE A 487 8.11 11.33 -5.90
C PHE A 487 8.93 10.50 -6.90
N GLY A 488 10.00 11.05 -7.49
CA GLY A 488 10.82 10.37 -8.50
C GLY A 488 10.07 9.98 -9.78
N GLU A 489 10.72 9.22 -10.66
CA GLU A 489 10.16 8.74 -11.94
C GLU A 489 9.40 7.41 -11.77
N PHE A 490 8.45 7.36 -10.84
CA PHE A 490 7.61 6.16 -10.65
C PHE A 490 6.46 6.14 -11.65
N ARG A 491 6.08 4.94 -12.11
CA ARG A 491 4.93 4.73 -13.01
C ARG A 491 3.68 5.39 -12.43
N LYS A 492 2.91 6.09 -13.28
CA LYS A 492 1.65 6.75 -12.87
C LYS A 492 0.72 5.83 -12.08
N GLU A 493 0.61 4.56 -12.46
CA GLU A 493 -0.25 3.61 -11.76
C GLU A 493 0.15 3.35 -10.29
N ILE A 494 1.43 3.55 -9.94
CA ILE A 494 1.93 3.45 -8.57
C ILE A 494 1.61 4.73 -7.79
N VAL A 495 1.64 5.89 -8.45
CA VAL A 495 1.48 7.20 -7.82
C VAL A 495 0.01 7.62 -7.71
N GLU A 496 -0.73 7.51 -8.81
CA GLU A 496 -2.07 8.09 -9.02
C GLU A 496 -3.22 7.12 -8.66
N LYS A 497 -2.96 5.80 -8.53
CA LYS A 497 -3.98 4.83 -8.10
C LYS A 497 -3.90 4.50 -6.61
N LYS A 498 -5.05 4.16 -6.04
CA LYS A 498 -5.17 3.64 -4.67
C LYS A 498 -4.60 2.23 -4.59
N HIS A 499 -3.65 2.05 -3.68
CA HIS A 499 -3.09 0.74 -3.35
C HIS A 499 -2.94 0.59 -1.84
N PRO A 500 -2.84 -0.64 -1.32
CA PRO A 500 -2.23 -0.88 -0.04
C PRO A 500 -0.81 -0.29 -0.03
N ARG A 501 -0.44 0.38 1.07
CA ARG A 501 0.85 1.08 1.23
C ARG A 501 1.57 0.63 2.49
N SER A 502 2.89 0.69 2.46
CA SER A 502 3.76 0.56 3.63
C SER A 502 4.74 1.72 3.63
N VAL A 503 5.01 2.30 4.80
CA VAL A 503 5.84 3.49 4.96
C VAL A 503 6.74 3.33 6.18
N VAL A 504 7.95 3.85 6.03
CA VAL A 504 8.85 4.18 7.14
C VAL A 504 9.19 5.66 7.08
N GLY A 505 9.14 6.34 8.22
CA GLY A 505 9.47 7.76 8.29
C GLY A 505 9.96 8.20 9.67
N GLN A 506 10.50 9.40 9.74
CA GLN A 506 10.90 10.07 10.96
C GLN A 506 9.97 11.24 11.23
N THR A 507 9.45 11.33 12.45
CA THR A 507 8.64 12.46 12.93
C THR A 507 9.52 13.61 13.38
N GLN A 508 8.96 14.82 13.43
CA GLN A 508 9.67 16.03 13.87
C GLN A 508 10.27 15.90 15.29
N ASP A 509 9.64 15.12 16.16
CA ASP A 509 10.10 14.84 17.52
C ASP A 509 11.03 13.62 17.63
N GLY A 510 11.54 13.12 16.50
CA GLY A 510 12.60 12.10 16.43
C GLY A 510 12.12 10.66 16.56
N LYS A 511 10.81 10.40 16.59
CA LYS A 511 10.26 9.03 16.57
C LYS A 511 10.30 8.47 15.14
N ILE A 512 10.31 7.15 15.05
CA ILE A 512 10.17 6.43 13.79
C ILE A 512 8.72 5.98 13.65
N LEU A 513 8.12 6.32 12.52
CA LEU A 513 6.80 5.86 12.11
C LEU A 513 6.96 4.64 11.19
N PHE A 514 6.32 3.53 11.56
CA PHE A 514 6.02 2.43 10.64
C PHE A 514 4.51 2.43 10.39
N LEU A 515 4.09 2.61 9.15
CA LEU A 515 2.68 2.72 8.80
C LEU A 515 2.32 1.78 7.67
N VAL A 516 1.20 1.08 7.81
CA VAL A 516 0.54 0.37 6.72
C VAL A 516 -0.85 0.94 6.46
N VAL A 517 -1.26 0.87 5.21
CA VAL A 517 -2.62 1.14 4.76
C VAL A 517 -3.09 -0.10 4.01
N ASP A 518 -4.21 -0.68 4.44
CA ASP A 518 -4.84 -1.77 3.71
C ASP A 518 -5.49 -1.27 2.43
N GLY A 519 -5.78 -2.16 1.48
CA GLY A 519 -6.39 -1.75 0.23
C GLY A 519 -6.93 -2.91 -0.60
N ARG A 520 -7.54 -2.57 -1.75
CA ARG A 520 -8.14 -3.54 -2.70
C ARG A 520 -9.27 -4.40 -2.10
N ARG A 521 -9.86 -3.96 -0.99
CA ARG A 521 -10.97 -4.65 -0.32
C ARG A 521 -12.13 -3.68 -0.14
N PRO A 522 -13.07 -3.61 -1.11
CA PRO A 522 -14.26 -2.77 -0.99
C PRO A 522 -14.97 -2.98 0.36
N GLY A 523 -15.43 -1.89 0.99
CA GLY A 523 -16.05 -1.90 2.33
C GLY A 523 -15.06 -1.89 3.51
N HIS A 524 -13.89 -2.52 3.38
CA HIS A 524 -12.86 -2.51 4.42
C HIS A 524 -11.86 -1.36 4.22
N SER A 525 -11.10 -1.40 3.12
CA SER A 525 -10.14 -0.37 2.76
C SER A 525 -9.89 -0.34 1.25
N SER A 526 -9.97 0.85 0.69
CA SER A 526 -9.67 1.14 -0.71
C SER A 526 -8.17 1.32 -0.98
N GLY A 527 -7.39 1.63 0.05
CA GLY A 527 -5.99 2.05 -0.08
C GLY A 527 -5.87 3.55 -0.35
N LEU A 528 -4.64 4.01 -0.51
CA LEU A 528 -4.34 5.42 -0.79
C LEU A 528 -3.48 5.56 -2.05
N THR A 529 -3.70 6.67 -2.76
CA THR A 529 -2.72 7.21 -3.72
C THR A 529 -1.50 7.75 -2.98
N ILE A 530 -0.39 8.00 -3.67
CA ILE A 530 0.79 8.61 -3.03
C ILE A 530 0.48 10.03 -2.50
N PRO A 531 -0.25 10.91 -3.22
CA PRO A 531 -0.66 12.20 -2.67
C PRO A 531 -1.55 12.10 -1.44
N GLU A 532 -2.55 11.21 -1.42
CA GLU A 532 -3.38 11.02 -0.22
C GLU A 532 -2.57 10.45 0.96
N LEU A 533 -1.60 9.57 0.69
CA LEU A 533 -0.69 9.05 1.70
C LEU A 533 0.18 10.18 2.29
N VAL A 534 0.67 11.10 1.46
CA VAL A 534 1.41 12.28 1.92
C VAL A 534 0.55 13.16 2.84
N GLU A 535 -0.72 13.39 2.49
CA GLU A 535 -1.64 14.12 3.37
C GLU A 535 -1.87 13.42 4.71
N GLU A 536 -2.04 12.09 4.70
CA GLU A 536 -2.15 11.29 5.93
C GLU A 536 -0.88 11.37 6.78
N LEU A 537 0.31 11.39 6.16
CA LEU A 537 1.58 11.46 6.88
C LEU A 537 1.79 12.81 7.60
N LYS A 538 1.16 13.90 7.14
CA LYS A 538 1.18 15.19 7.86
C LYS A 538 0.56 15.09 9.26
N TYR A 539 -0.44 14.21 9.45
CA TYR A 539 -1.05 13.95 10.76
C TYR A 539 -0.01 13.51 11.80
N TYR A 540 0.97 12.71 11.37
CA TYR A 540 2.05 12.21 12.22
C TYR A 540 3.25 13.16 12.30
N GLN A 541 3.18 14.35 11.66
CA GLN A 541 4.26 15.34 11.63
C GLN A 541 5.59 14.73 11.13
N VAL A 542 5.54 13.91 10.08
CA VAL A 542 6.75 13.35 9.48
C VAL A 542 7.57 14.43 8.77
N ILE A 543 8.89 14.35 8.91
CA ILE A 543 9.85 15.23 8.25
C ILE A 543 10.60 14.52 7.12
N ASP A 544 10.83 13.21 7.27
CA ASP A 544 11.43 12.36 6.23
C ASP A 544 10.63 11.07 6.16
N ALA A 545 10.31 10.61 4.96
CA ALA A 545 9.54 9.37 4.79
C ALA A 545 9.79 8.72 3.43
N LEU A 546 9.88 7.40 3.43
CA LEU A 546 10.06 6.57 2.24
C LEU A 546 8.90 5.58 2.12
N ASN A 547 8.29 5.50 0.94
CA ASN A 547 7.34 4.43 0.63
C ASN A 547 8.10 3.12 0.44
N LEU A 548 7.61 2.07 1.10
CA LEU A 548 8.10 0.69 1.00
C LEU A 548 7.30 -0.08 -0.07
N ASP A 549 7.63 -1.36 -0.29
CA ASP A 549 6.85 -2.20 -1.20
C ASP A 549 5.37 -2.22 -0.79
N GLY A 550 4.47 -2.22 -1.77
CA GLY A 550 3.04 -2.03 -1.57
C GLY A 550 2.20 -3.22 -2.01
N GLY A 551 0.90 -2.98 -2.20
CA GLY A 551 0.00 -3.99 -2.77
C GLY A 551 -0.14 -5.24 -1.89
N GLY A 552 0.08 -6.42 -2.48
CA GLY A 552 -0.08 -7.69 -1.75
C GLY A 552 1.01 -7.93 -0.71
N SER A 553 2.13 -7.21 -0.77
CA SER A 553 3.24 -7.33 0.17
C SER A 553 2.95 -6.67 1.52
N VAL A 554 1.99 -5.74 1.58
CA VAL A 554 1.66 -4.97 2.79
C VAL A 554 1.25 -5.90 3.92
N SER A 555 2.10 -5.95 4.95
CA SER A 555 1.94 -6.80 6.12
C SER A 555 2.42 -6.05 7.37
N PHE A 556 1.61 -6.07 8.42
CA PHE A 556 1.91 -5.48 9.73
C PHE A 556 1.79 -6.57 10.78
N TYR A 557 2.94 -7.03 11.25
CA TYR A 557 3.05 -8.06 12.26
C TYR A 557 3.31 -7.42 13.63
N LEU A 558 2.57 -7.86 14.66
CA LEU A 558 2.81 -7.47 16.04
C LEU A 558 2.56 -8.68 16.96
N GLN A 559 3.52 -9.00 17.83
CA GLN A 559 3.40 -9.99 18.90
C GLN A 559 2.74 -11.31 18.46
N GLY A 560 3.27 -11.94 17.41
CA GLY A 560 2.77 -13.24 16.94
C GLY A 560 1.65 -13.20 15.91
N LYS A 561 1.13 -12.01 15.54
CA LYS A 561 -0.06 -11.90 14.68
C LYS A 561 0.14 -10.90 13.55
N ILE A 562 -0.38 -11.22 12.38
CA ILE A 562 -0.65 -10.23 11.34
C ILE A 562 -1.91 -9.48 11.74
N LEU A 563 -1.77 -8.17 11.94
CA LEU A 563 -2.89 -7.32 12.40
C LEU A 563 -3.67 -6.74 11.24
N ASN A 564 -3.02 -6.37 10.14
CA ASN A 564 -3.71 -5.84 8.95
C ASN A 564 -4.37 -6.96 8.14
N TRP A 565 -5.08 -6.59 7.06
CA TRP A 565 -5.67 -7.55 6.14
C TRP A 565 -4.92 -7.59 4.79
N PRO A 566 -3.98 -8.57 4.60
CA PRO A 566 -3.26 -8.74 3.34
C PRO A 566 -4.18 -8.74 2.12
N SER A 567 -3.82 -8.02 1.07
CA SER A 567 -4.73 -7.74 -0.05
C SER A 567 -4.88 -8.88 -1.06
N ASP A 568 -3.94 -9.82 -1.12
CA ASP A 568 -4.02 -10.96 -2.02
C ASP A 568 -5.10 -11.96 -1.56
N LEU A 569 -5.79 -12.57 -2.52
CA LEU A 569 -6.86 -13.55 -2.25
C LEU A 569 -6.33 -14.81 -1.52
N THR A 570 -5.06 -15.15 -1.74
CA THR A 570 -4.38 -16.27 -1.07
C THR A 570 -3.88 -15.91 0.33
N GLY A 571 -4.17 -14.70 0.80
CA GLY A 571 -3.74 -14.18 2.09
C GLY A 571 -2.39 -13.48 2.02
N GLU A 572 -1.56 -13.71 3.03
CA GLU A 572 -0.24 -13.10 3.13
C GLU A 572 0.68 -13.50 1.96
N ARG A 573 1.19 -12.50 1.24
CA ARG A 573 2.17 -12.69 0.17
C ARG A 573 3.53 -13.04 0.76
N LYS A 574 4.25 -13.92 0.06
CA LYS A 574 5.67 -14.16 0.34
C LYS A 574 6.51 -12.98 -0.14
N ILE A 575 7.28 -12.38 0.76
CA ILE A 575 8.13 -11.21 0.51
C ILE A 575 9.61 -11.58 0.65
N SER A 576 10.49 -10.77 0.05
CA SER A 576 11.95 -10.98 0.12
C SER A 576 12.57 -10.35 1.37
N THR A 577 12.14 -9.15 1.75
CA THR A 577 12.74 -8.38 2.86
C THR A 577 11.70 -7.82 3.84
N ALA A 578 12.10 -7.67 5.09
CA ALA A 578 11.30 -7.07 6.16
C ALA A 578 12.14 -6.14 7.03
N ILE A 579 11.51 -5.12 7.61
CA ILE A 579 12.06 -4.38 8.75
C ILE A 579 11.40 -4.94 10.01
N ILE A 580 12.21 -5.32 11.00
CA ILE A 580 11.75 -5.87 12.27
C ILE A 580 12.21 -5.00 13.44
N LEU A 581 11.46 -5.03 14.54
CA LEU A 581 11.94 -4.58 15.86
C LEU A 581 12.17 -5.82 16.73
N ARG A 582 13.38 -5.99 17.25
CA ARG A 582 13.75 -7.11 18.13
C ARG A 582 14.65 -6.71 19.29
#